data_AF-A0A5N5SMN0-F1
#
_entry.id   AF-A0A5N5SMN0-F1
#
_cell.length_a   1.000
_cell.length_b   1.000
_cell.length_c   1.000
_cell.angle_alpha   90.00
_cell.angle_beta   90.00
_cell.angle_gamma   90.00
#
_symmetry.space_group_name_H-M   'P 1'
#
loop_
_entity.id
_entity.type
_entity.pdbx_description
1 polymer ?
#
loop_
_entity_poly.entity_id
_entity_poly.type
_entity_poly.pdbx_seq_one_letter_code
_entity_poly.pdbx_strand_id
1 'polypeptide(L)'
;MAPIEKEFHSKISWGDQDIINIVFHYHPDKLYLMGCEYNYRPDHCMYMNMCKSVIERGVYALHGNRKVFHNKKQPAFRVIYQAWKKIDLGSTDLRQEFYYPVSKYFIKNGTQSNCGKLGRKFLQNIEKIIPL
;
A
#
# COMPACT_ATOMS: atom_id res chain seq x y z
N MET A 1 -28.10 -4.74 -9.90
CA MET A 1 -27.83 -4.84 -8.44
C MET A 1 -28.90 -5.61 -7.69
N ALA A 2 -30.20 -5.45 -7.99
CA ALA A 2 -31.28 -6.16 -7.30
C ALA A 2 -31.12 -7.70 -7.15
N PRO A 3 -30.55 -8.46 -8.11
CA PRO A 3 -30.30 -9.89 -7.92
C PRO A 3 -29.23 -10.20 -6.86
N ILE A 4 -28.13 -9.44 -6.85
CA ILE A 4 -27.02 -9.62 -5.90
C ILE A 4 -27.47 -9.27 -4.48
N GLU A 5 -28.19 -8.15 -4.35
CA GLU A 5 -28.75 -7.74 -3.06
C GLU A 5 -29.69 -8.84 -2.53
N LYS A 6 -30.66 -9.30 -3.33
CA LYS A 6 -31.64 -10.31 -2.89
C LYS A 6 -31.00 -11.63 -2.44
N GLU A 7 -29.94 -12.07 -3.10
CA GLU A 7 -29.31 -13.37 -2.83
C GLU A 7 -28.22 -13.30 -1.74
N PHE A 8 -27.47 -12.20 -1.67
CA PHE A 8 -26.28 -12.09 -0.83
C PHE A 8 -26.40 -11.06 0.30
N HIS A 9 -27.56 -10.41 0.49
CA HIS A 9 -27.76 -9.36 1.50
C HIS A 9 -27.18 -9.71 2.89
N SER A 10 -27.43 -10.92 3.39
CA SER A 10 -26.94 -11.36 4.71
C SER A 10 -25.50 -11.88 4.73
N LYS A 11 -24.85 -11.99 3.57
CA LYS A 11 -23.49 -12.52 3.38
C LYS A 11 -22.48 -11.43 2.99
N ILE A 12 -22.96 -10.23 2.68
CA ILE A 12 -22.12 -9.08 2.33
C ILE A 12 -21.67 -8.41 3.63
N SER A 13 -20.37 -8.51 3.93
CA SER A 13 -19.73 -7.84 5.07
C SER A 13 -19.04 -6.55 4.65
N TRP A 14 -18.51 -6.51 3.43
CA TRP A 14 -17.82 -5.35 2.83
C TRP A 14 -18.44 -5.06 1.48
N GLY A 15 -19.49 -4.23 1.47
CA GLY A 15 -20.33 -3.99 0.29
C GLY A 15 -19.56 -3.77 -1.01
N ASP A 16 -18.61 -2.85 -1.01
CA ASP A 16 -17.79 -2.51 -2.18
C ASP A 16 -16.96 -3.69 -2.69
N GLN A 17 -16.24 -4.38 -1.81
CA GLN A 17 -15.35 -5.49 -2.17
C GLN A 17 -16.13 -6.78 -2.48
N ASP A 18 -17.12 -7.13 -1.66
CA ASP A 18 -17.87 -8.37 -1.79
C ASP A 18 -18.74 -8.37 -3.04
N ILE A 19 -19.38 -7.25 -3.39
CA ILE A 19 -20.17 -7.14 -4.61
C ILE A 19 -19.30 -7.38 -5.85
N ILE A 20 -18.13 -6.75 -5.89
CA ILE A 20 -17.18 -6.92 -7.00
C ILE A 20 -16.69 -8.37 -7.09
N ASN A 21 -16.37 -8.99 -5.94
CA ASN A 21 -15.96 -10.38 -5.87
C ASN A 21 -17.06 -11.34 -6.37
N ILE A 22 -18.32 -11.10 -6.01
CA ILE A 22 -19.47 -11.89 -6.48
C ILE A 22 -19.62 -11.77 -8.01
N VAL A 23 -19.53 -10.56 -8.55
CA VAL A 23 -19.65 -10.35 -10.01
C VAL A 23 -18.53 -11.07 -10.76
N PHE A 24 -17.28 -10.91 -10.34
CA PHE A 24 -16.14 -11.53 -11.03
C PHE A 24 -15.98 -13.03 -10.75
N HIS A 25 -16.64 -13.57 -9.73
CA HIS A 25 -16.78 -15.03 -9.59
C HIS A 25 -17.50 -15.65 -10.79
N TYR A 26 -18.55 -14.99 -11.30
CA TYR A 26 -19.32 -15.47 -12.46
C TYR A 26 -18.76 -14.98 -13.80
N HIS A 27 -17.90 -13.94 -13.79
CA HIS A 27 -17.28 -13.36 -14.99
C HIS A 27 -15.76 -13.22 -14.83
N PRO A 28 -15.02 -14.33 -14.61
CA PRO A 28 -13.58 -14.27 -14.34
C PRO A 28 -12.78 -13.72 -15.53
N ASP A 29 -13.27 -13.86 -16.77
CA ASP A 29 -12.67 -13.32 -17.98
C ASP A 29 -12.72 -11.78 -18.06
N LYS A 30 -13.55 -11.14 -17.23
CA LYS A 30 -13.67 -9.69 -17.13
C LYS A 30 -12.78 -9.08 -16.04
N LEU A 31 -12.03 -9.90 -15.30
CA LEU A 31 -11.17 -9.45 -14.22
C LEU A 31 -9.70 -9.44 -14.65
N TYR A 32 -9.08 -8.26 -14.64
CA TYR A 32 -7.64 -8.13 -14.73
C TYR A 32 -7.02 -8.12 -13.31
N LEU A 33 -6.24 -9.15 -12.99
CA LEU A 33 -5.56 -9.25 -11.70
C LEU A 33 -4.26 -8.45 -11.69
N MET A 34 -4.24 -7.38 -10.88
CA MET A 34 -3.03 -6.61 -10.64
C MET A 34 -2.07 -7.34 -9.69
N GLY A 35 -0.77 -7.07 -9.85
CA GLY A 35 0.27 -7.62 -8.98
C GLY A 35 0.17 -7.12 -7.53
N CYS A 36 0.70 -7.90 -6.60
CA CYS A 36 0.68 -7.62 -5.17
C CYS A 36 1.34 -6.27 -4.78
N GLU A 37 2.28 -5.77 -5.58
CA GLU A 37 2.92 -4.46 -5.43
C GLU A 37 1.92 -3.29 -5.49
N TYR A 38 0.75 -3.49 -6.08
CA TYR A 38 -0.32 -2.50 -6.20
C TYR A 38 -1.33 -2.53 -5.03
N ASN A 39 -1.15 -3.41 -4.04
CA ASN A 39 -2.00 -3.47 -2.86
C ASN A 39 -1.19 -3.85 -1.62
N TYR A 40 -0.10 -3.13 -1.34
CA TYR A 40 0.79 -3.48 -0.25
C TYR A 40 0.22 -3.06 1.11
N ARG A 41 -0.19 -4.07 1.87
CA ARG A 41 -0.75 -3.98 3.24
C ARG A 41 0.32 -4.23 4.31
N PRO A 42 0.12 -3.75 5.56
CA PRO A 42 1.03 -4.01 6.68
C PRO A 42 1.17 -5.50 6.99
N ASP A 43 0.15 -6.30 6.72
CA ASP A 43 0.16 -7.75 6.92
C ASP A 43 1.34 -8.43 6.18
N HIS A 44 1.71 -7.96 4.97
CA HIS A 44 2.84 -8.52 4.21
C HIS A 44 4.18 -8.38 4.94
N CYS A 45 4.41 -7.23 5.58
CA CYS A 45 5.66 -6.99 6.28
C CYS A 45 5.63 -7.47 7.74
N MET A 46 4.46 -7.47 8.40
CA MET A 46 4.33 -7.98 9.76
C MET A 46 4.84 -9.42 9.87
N TYR A 47 4.46 -10.27 8.90
CA TYR A 47 4.86 -11.68 8.84
C TYR A 47 6.07 -11.92 7.93
N MET A 48 6.69 -10.87 7.38
CA MET A 48 7.77 -10.95 6.39
C MET A 48 7.41 -11.82 5.17
N ASN A 49 6.12 -11.96 4.87
CA ASN A 49 5.60 -12.69 3.72
C ASN A 49 5.47 -11.74 2.53
N MET A 50 6.60 -11.39 1.93
CA MET A 50 6.64 -10.54 0.76
C MET A 50 6.39 -11.34 -0.51
N CYS A 51 5.46 -10.87 -1.33
CA CYS A 51 5.29 -11.37 -2.69
C CYS A 51 6.51 -11.08 -3.56
N LYS A 52 6.80 -11.99 -4.50
CA LYS A 52 7.95 -11.90 -5.43
C LYS A 52 8.04 -10.55 -6.14
N SER A 53 6.90 -10.01 -6.57
CA SER A 53 6.87 -8.75 -7.30
C SER A 53 7.33 -7.55 -6.47
N VAL A 54 7.05 -7.50 -5.16
CA VAL A 54 7.57 -6.46 -4.26
C VAL A 54 9.06 -6.65 -4.01
N ILE A 55 9.54 -7.89 -3.92
CA ILE A 55 10.98 -8.17 -3.79
C ILE A 55 11.73 -7.65 -5.01
N GLU A 56 11.20 -7.81 -6.22
CA GLU A 56 11.88 -7.40 -7.45
C GLU A 56 11.68 -5.91 -7.74
N ARG A 57 10.44 -5.42 -7.66
CA ARG A 57 10.04 -4.11 -8.18
C ARG A 57 9.74 -3.08 -7.09
N GLY A 58 9.69 -3.47 -5.83
CA GLY A 58 9.29 -2.59 -4.72
C GLY A 58 7.77 -2.40 -4.64
N VAL A 59 7.33 -1.52 -3.74
CA VAL A 59 5.91 -1.21 -3.53
C VAL A 59 5.47 -0.10 -4.49
N TYR A 60 4.34 -0.29 -5.17
CA TYR A 60 3.75 0.67 -6.11
C TYR A 60 2.61 1.44 -5.47
N ALA A 61 1.73 0.74 -4.73
CA ALA A 61 0.67 1.36 -3.95
C ALA A 61 0.62 0.80 -2.53
N LEU A 62 0.61 1.72 -1.56
CA LEU A 62 0.59 1.42 -0.14
C LEU A 62 -0.83 1.56 0.41
N HIS A 63 -1.37 0.47 0.96
CA HIS A 63 -2.75 0.44 1.47
C HIS A 63 -2.78 0.75 2.97
N GLY A 64 -3.48 1.82 3.33
CA GLY A 64 -3.72 2.25 4.71
C GLY A 64 -4.74 1.44 5.54
N ASN A 65 -4.94 0.14 5.30
CA ASN A 65 -6.01 -0.63 5.95
C ASN A 65 -5.85 -0.64 7.47
N ARG A 66 -6.95 -0.88 8.20
CA ARG A 66 -6.95 -0.90 9.68
C ARG A 66 -6.38 0.38 10.30
N LYS A 67 -6.54 1.52 9.62
CA LYS A 67 -6.12 2.87 10.06
C LYS A 67 -4.60 3.01 10.25
N VAL A 68 -3.76 2.20 9.61
CA VAL A 68 -2.30 2.21 9.85
C VAL A 68 -1.61 3.53 9.50
N PHE A 69 -2.22 4.37 8.67
CA PHE A 69 -1.75 5.73 8.42
C PHE A 69 -1.97 6.69 9.59
N HIS A 70 -2.93 6.40 10.47
CA HIS A 70 -3.37 7.31 11.53
C HIS A 70 -3.06 6.79 12.93
N ASN A 71 -2.79 5.50 13.09
CA ASN A 71 -2.46 4.89 14.37
C ASN A 71 -0.95 4.71 14.56
N LYS A 72 -0.53 4.27 15.76
CA LYS A 72 0.89 4.06 16.10
C LYS A 72 1.38 2.61 15.86
N LYS A 73 0.52 1.71 15.35
CA LYS A 73 0.82 0.28 15.22
C LYS A 73 1.85 -0.01 14.12
N GLN A 74 1.84 0.78 13.05
CA GLN A 74 2.77 0.61 11.92
C GLN A 74 3.46 1.95 11.57
N PRO A 75 4.51 2.32 12.34
CA PRO A 75 5.23 3.57 12.15
C PRO A 75 5.78 3.77 10.72
N ALA A 76 6.23 2.71 10.05
CA ALA A 76 6.70 2.73 8.67
C ALA A 76 5.64 3.25 7.68
N PHE A 77 4.39 2.81 7.81
CA PHE A 77 3.29 3.25 6.96
C PHE A 77 2.91 4.70 7.26
N ARG A 78 2.88 5.04 8.55
CA ARG A 78 2.51 6.38 9.02
C ARG A 78 3.52 7.44 8.55
N VAL A 79 4.82 7.17 8.57
CA VAL A 79 5.81 8.17 8.12
C VAL A 79 5.68 8.47 6.63
N ILE A 80 5.40 7.45 5.81
CA ILE A 80 5.20 7.61 4.37
C ILE A 80 3.96 8.46 4.12
N TYR A 81 2.83 8.11 4.76
CA TYR A 81 1.60 8.88 4.66
C TYR A 81 1.77 10.34 5.11
N GLN A 82 2.49 10.58 6.21
CA GLN A 82 2.73 11.92 6.74
C GLN A 82 3.63 12.76 5.84
N ALA A 83 4.62 12.16 5.19
CA ALA A 83 5.42 12.84 4.19
C ALA A 83 4.56 13.19 2.97
N TRP A 84 3.80 12.21 2.44
CA TRP A 84 2.94 12.42 1.27
C TRP A 84 1.89 13.51 1.48
N LYS A 85 1.26 13.55 2.66
CA LYS A 85 0.26 14.56 3.01
C LYS A 85 0.80 16.01 3.00
N LYS A 86 2.12 16.18 3.14
CA LYS A 86 2.77 17.50 3.18
C LYS A 86 3.26 17.97 1.81
N ILE A 87 3.28 17.09 0.81
CA ILE A 87 3.71 17.43 -0.54
C ILE A 87 2.67 18.36 -1.15
N ASP A 88 3.14 19.44 -1.79
CA ASP A 88 2.31 20.19 -2.72
C ASP A 88 2.18 19.40 -4.02
N LEU A 89 0.96 19.22 -4.53
CA LEU A 89 0.71 18.50 -5.79
C LEU A 89 1.40 19.16 -6.99
N GLY A 90 1.74 20.46 -6.89
CA GLY A 90 2.55 21.17 -7.88
C GLY A 90 4.06 21.10 -7.67
N SER A 91 4.54 20.42 -6.60
CA SER A 91 5.95 20.40 -6.27
C SER A 91 6.79 19.67 -7.31
N THR A 92 7.93 20.28 -7.65
CA THR A 92 8.95 19.70 -8.51
C THR A 92 10.08 19.02 -7.72
N ASP A 93 10.07 19.09 -6.39
CA ASP A 93 11.17 18.60 -5.53
C ASP A 93 10.72 17.49 -4.56
N LEU A 94 10.24 16.38 -5.15
CA LEU A 94 9.93 15.15 -4.40
C LEU A 94 11.13 14.59 -3.63
N ARG A 95 12.36 14.99 -4.02
CA ARG A 95 13.58 14.58 -3.33
C ARG A 95 13.62 15.16 -1.92
N GLN A 96 13.48 16.47 -1.80
CA GLN A 96 13.50 17.16 -0.51
C GLN A 96 12.21 16.98 0.28
N GLU A 97 11.06 17.03 -0.38
CA GLU A 97 9.77 17.03 0.30
C GLU A 97 9.33 15.65 0.78
N PHE A 98 9.73 14.58 0.07
CA PHE A 98 9.30 13.22 0.37
C PHE A 98 10.45 12.25 0.63
N TYR A 99 11.37 12.09 -0.33
CA TYR A 99 12.37 11.03 -0.27
C TYR A 99 13.30 11.18 0.95
N TYR A 100 13.92 12.35 1.14
CA TYR A 100 14.85 12.55 2.24
C TYR A 100 14.20 12.40 3.62
N PRO A 101 13.04 13.01 3.93
CA PRO A 101 12.36 12.82 5.21
C PRO A 101 12.03 11.36 5.52
N VAL A 102 11.52 10.62 4.52
CA VAL A 102 11.15 9.21 4.68
C VAL A 102 12.39 8.32 4.81
N SER A 103 13.41 8.54 3.97
CA SER A 103 14.68 7.82 4.03
C SER A 103 15.38 8.00 5.37
N LYS A 104 15.48 9.25 5.86
CA LYS A 104 16.05 9.57 7.17
C LYS A 104 15.34 8.82 8.31
N TYR A 105 14.01 8.70 8.24
CA TYR A 105 13.26 7.91 9.20
C TYR A 105 13.66 6.44 9.17
N PHE A 106 13.73 5.82 7.98
CA PHE A 106 14.08 4.41 7.84
C PHE A 106 15.53 4.12 8.21
N ILE A 107 16.47 5.03 7.93
CA ILE A 107 17.87 4.90 8.38
C ILE A 107 17.91 4.88 9.92
N LYS A 108 17.18 5.78 10.57
CA LYS A 108 17.20 5.91 12.03
C LYS A 108 16.41 4.83 12.77
N ASN A 109 15.29 4.38 12.21
CA ASN A 109 14.30 3.54 12.93
C ASN A 109 13.99 2.21 12.22
N GLY A 110 14.57 1.94 11.05
CA GLY A 110 14.19 0.80 10.20
C GLY A 110 14.36 -0.55 10.87
N THR A 111 15.32 -0.70 11.79
CA THR A 111 15.56 -1.97 12.48
C THR A 111 14.55 -2.29 13.59
N GLN A 112 13.73 -1.31 14.01
CA GLN A 112 12.83 -1.43 15.16
C GLN A 112 11.54 -2.24 14.86
N SER A 113 11.25 -2.54 13.59
CA SER A 113 10.09 -3.35 13.21
C SER A 113 10.33 -4.09 11.89
N ASN A 114 9.59 -5.18 11.65
CA ASN A 114 9.68 -5.91 10.39
C ASN A 114 9.36 -5.02 9.18
N CYS A 115 8.31 -4.19 9.27
CA CYS A 115 7.99 -3.21 8.24
C CYS A 115 9.07 -2.13 8.08
N GLY A 116 9.73 -1.72 9.17
CA GLY A 116 10.85 -0.78 9.11
C GLY A 116 12.03 -1.31 8.28
N LYS A 117 12.32 -2.62 8.36
CA LYS A 117 13.44 -3.26 7.63
C LYS A 117 13.26 -3.18 6.12
N LEU A 118 12.04 -2.94 5.66
CA LEU A 118 11.67 -2.86 4.25
C LEU A 118 11.67 -1.43 3.68
N GLY A 119 12.25 -0.46 4.38
CA GLY A 119 12.33 0.94 3.93
C GLY A 119 12.78 1.11 2.47
N ARG A 120 13.80 0.35 2.05
CA ARG A 120 14.28 0.37 0.65
C ARG A 120 13.19 -0.07 -0.34
N LYS A 121 12.35 -1.04 0.00
CA LYS A 121 11.25 -1.51 -0.88
C LYS A 121 10.12 -0.49 -1.00
N PHE A 122 9.90 0.32 0.02
CA PHE A 122 8.94 1.43 -0.05
C PHE A 122 9.44 2.60 -0.90
N LEU A 123 10.75 2.87 -0.90
CA LEU A 123 11.34 3.99 -1.63
C LEU A 123 11.81 3.64 -3.05
N GLN A 124 11.95 2.35 -3.37
CA GLN A 124 12.56 1.86 -4.62
C GLN A 124 11.98 2.48 -5.91
N ASN A 125 10.68 2.77 -5.97
CA ASN A 125 10.08 3.34 -7.19
C ASN A 125 10.19 4.86 -7.26
N ILE A 126 10.16 5.53 -6.10
CA ILE A 126 10.41 6.96 -6.01
C ILE A 126 11.85 7.29 -6.44
N GLU A 127 12.82 6.45 -6.07
CA GLU A 127 14.22 6.56 -6.48
C GLU A 127 14.42 6.54 -8.01
N LYS A 128 13.50 5.91 -8.77
CA LYS A 128 13.57 5.86 -10.23
C LYS A 128 12.99 7.11 -10.90
N ILE A 129 12.14 7.86 -10.20
CA ILE A 129 11.40 9.00 -10.73
C ILE A 129 12.12 10.32 -10.40
N ILE A 130 12.86 10.35 -9.31
CA ILE A 130 13.62 11.52 -8.89
C ILE A 130 14.92 11.60 -9.74
N PRO A 131 15.11 12.66 -10.55
CA PRO A 131 16.36 12.84 -11.31
C PRO A 131 17.54 13.02 -10.35
N LEU A 132 18.69 12.39 -10.65
CA LEU A 132 19.90 12.44 -9.83
C LEU A 132 20.65 13.76 -9.89
#